data_AF-A0A2D8C4K4-F1
#
_entry.id   AF-A0A2D8C4K4-F1
#
_cell.length_a   1.000
_cell.length_b   1.000
_cell.length_c   1.000
_cell.angle_alpha   90.00
_cell.angle_beta   90.00
_cell.angle_gamma   90.00
#
_symmetry.space_group_name_H-M   'P 1'
#
loop_
_entity.id
_entity.type
_entity.pdbx_description
1 polymer ?
#
loop_
_entity_poly.entity_id
_entity_poly.type
_entity_poly.pdbx_seq_one_letter_code
_entity_poly.pdbx_strand_id
1 'polypeptide(L)'
;MSKANPFDKHLTREDIMQSEIARLIYLQYPDLHWFHCPNEGKRTPFEKYKFKKMGSRAGVSDFVIIEESNFSKGLMLEIKCGVNACTSDQVDFLIRSAEKGYTSAVVYDHPLDAFELIKDHMGSGISLPTDGIVLVKEGKRSFVPLFEAHKVLCKKDSKKSDKERVKKLFADQAKKRFGVVKESKLFQSPVK
;
A
#
# COMPACT_ATOMS: atom_id res chain seq x y z
N MET A 1 -19.62 -30.24 18.89
CA MET A 1 -18.75 -29.06 18.74
C MET A 1 -17.53 -29.49 17.92
N SER A 2 -17.29 -28.91 16.74
CA SER A 2 -16.05 -29.19 16.01
C SER A 2 -14.87 -28.72 16.85
N LYS A 3 -13.82 -29.54 16.98
CA LYS A 3 -12.59 -29.12 17.66
C LYS A 3 -12.00 -27.91 16.92
N ALA A 4 -11.55 -26.90 17.68
CA ALA A 4 -10.84 -25.76 17.13
C ALA A 4 -9.62 -26.23 16.32
N ASN A 5 -9.29 -25.51 15.24
CA ASN A 5 -8.16 -25.90 14.41
C ASN A 5 -6.86 -25.63 15.19
N PRO A 6 -5.95 -26.62 15.32
CA PRO A 6 -4.73 -26.48 16.12
C PRO A 6 -3.79 -25.36 15.62
N PHE A 7 -3.99 -24.86 14.39
CA PHE A 7 -3.19 -23.80 13.80
C PHE A 7 -3.68 -22.38 14.15
N ASP A 8 -4.92 -22.22 14.62
CA ASP A 8 -5.52 -20.89 14.90
C ASP A 8 -4.71 -20.10 15.94
N LYS A 9 -4.04 -20.81 16.86
CA LYS A 9 -3.16 -20.21 17.88
C LYS A 9 -1.94 -19.47 17.31
N HIS A 10 -1.63 -19.68 16.03
CA HIS A 10 -0.51 -19.03 15.34
C HIS A 10 -0.92 -17.79 14.56
N LEU A 11 -2.22 -17.51 14.46
CA LEU A 11 -2.73 -16.33 13.77
C LEU A 11 -2.56 -15.08 14.63
N THR A 12 -2.03 -14.04 14.02
CA THR A 12 -1.98 -12.70 14.61
C THR A 12 -3.37 -12.05 14.56
N ARG A 13 -3.53 -10.92 15.25
CA ARG A 13 -4.77 -10.12 15.16
C ARG A 13 -5.03 -9.65 13.73
N GLU A 14 -3.98 -9.33 12.99
CA GLU A 14 -4.05 -8.89 11.59
C GLU A 14 -4.49 -10.05 10.69
N ASP A 15 -3.97 -11.27 10.90
CA ASP A 15 -4.42 -12.47 10.18
C ASP A 15 -5.92 -12.76 10.42
N ILE A 16 -6.37 -12.64 11.67
CA ILE A 16 -7.77 -12.84 12.04
C ILE A 16 -8.64 -11.79 11.34
N MET A 17 -8.29 -10.51 11.46
CA MET A 17 -9.01 -9.40 10.80
C MET A 17 -9.06 -9.59 9.27
N GLN A 18 -7.94 -9.97 8.65
CA GLN A 18 -7.87 -10.25 7.22
C GLN A 18 -8.83 -11.38 6.84
N SER A 19 -8.86 -12.47 7.62
CA SER A 19 -9.73 -13.61 7.36
C SER A 19 -11.22 -13.26 7.48
N GLU A 20 -11.57 -12.38 8.42
CA GLU A 20 -12.93 -11.89 8.63
C GLU A 20 -13.39 -11.01 7.46
N ILE A 21 -12.53 -10.09 6.99
CA ILE A 21 -12.80 -9.27 5.81
C ILE A 21 -12.98 -10.16 4.57
N ALA A 22 -12.06 -11.10 4.33
CA ALA A 22 -12.16 -12.04 3.22
C ALA A 22 -13.49 -12.82 3.25
N ARG A 23 -13.89 -13.31 4.42
CA ARG A 23 -15.18 -13.99 4.60
C ARG A 23 -16.36 -13.08 4.28
N LEU A 24 -16.35 -11.83 4.72
CA LEU A 24 -17.40 -10.86 4.41
C LEU A 24 -17.50 -10.61 2.91
N ILE A 25 -16.36 -10.45 2.22
CA ILE A 25 -16.33 -10.29 0.76
C ILE A 25 -16.95 -11.52 0.09
N TYR A 26 -16.53 -12.74 0.41
CA TYR A 26 -17.09 -13.95 -0.20
C TYR A 26 -18.59 -14.12 0.04
N LEU A 27 -19.10 -13.66 1.18
CA LEU A 27 -20.53 -13.76 1.52
C LEU A 27 -21.38 -12.69 0.84
N GLN A 28 -20.87 -11.47 0.66
CA GLN A 28 -21.66 -10.32 0.21
C GLN A 28 -21.39 -9.94 -1.25
N TYR A 29 -20.19 -10.22 -1.75
CA TYR A 29 -19.75 -9.95 -3.12
C TYR A 29 -19.03 -11.18 -3.71
N PRO A 30 -19.73 -12.30 -3.94
CA PRO A 30 -19.11 -13.55 -4.41
C PRO A 30 -18.41 -13.41 -5.77
N ASP A 31 -18.86 -12.48 -6.61
CA ASP A 31 -18.32 -12.22 -7.94
C ASP A 31 -17.26 -11.11 -7.95
N LEU A 32 -16.91 -10.52 -6.80
CA LEU A 32 -15.90 -9.47 -6.73
C LEU A 32 -14.54 -10.01 -7.16
N HIS A 33 -13.90 -9.33 -8.12
CA HIS A 33 -12.55 -9.69 -8.51
C HIS A 33 -11.52 -9.06 -7.56
N TRP A 34 -11.00 -9.88 -6.65
CA TRP A 34 -9.99 -9.46 -5.68
C TRP A 34 -9.00 -10.58 -5.35
N PHE A 35 -7.85 -10.21 -4.80
CA PHE A 35 -6.90 -11.15 -4.25
C PHE A 35 -6.10 -10.56 -3.09
N HIS A 36 -5.64 -11.45 -2.21
CA HIS A 36 -4.61 -11.13 -1.23
C HIS A 36 -3.22 -11.42 -1.81
N CYS A 37 -2.27 -10.51 -1.58
CA CYS A 37 -0.87 -10.75 -1.91
C CYS A 37 -0.10 -11.12 -0.62
N PRO A 38 0.20 -12.41 -0.37
CA PRO A 38 0.85 -12.85 0.87
C PRO A 38 2.35 -12.54 0.83
N ASN A 39 2.73 -11.26 0.74
CA ASN A 39 4.13 -10.84 0.71
C ASN A 39 4.80 -10.98 2.06
N GLU A 40 4.03 -10.86 3.13
CA GLU A 40 4.51 -11.07 4.48
C GLU A 40 4.65 -12.57 4.79
N GLY A 41 5.29 -12.91 5.91
CA GLY A 41 5.39 -14.29 6.38
C GLY A 41 6.79 -14.91 6.37
N LYS A 42 6.96 -15.87 7.29
CA LYS A 42 8.20 -16.61 7.47
C LYS A 42 8.44 -17.54 6.29
N ARG A 43 9.68 -17.52 5.79
CA ARG A 43 10.17 -18.29 4.65
C ARG A 43 11.60 -18.72 4.93
N THR A 44 11.99 -19.90 4.48
CA THR A 44 13.40 -20.33 4.45
C THR A 44 14.24 -19.38 3.58
N PRO A 45 15.57 -19.34 3.76
CA PRO A 45 16.43 -18.50 2.92
C PRO A 45 16.25 -18.75 1.42
N PHE A 46 16.12 -20.01 1.00
CA PHE A 46 15.90 -20.37 -0.39
C PHE A 46 14.54 -19.90 -0.92
N GLU A 47 13.46 -20.07 -0.14
CA GLU A 47 12.13 -19.56 -0.52
C GLU A 47 12.11 -18.04 -0.66
N LYS A 48 12.79 -17.31 0.24
CA LYS A 48 12.93 -15.85 0.12
C LYS A 48 13.67 -15.46 -1.16
N TYR A 49 14.77 -16.14 -1.47
CA TYR A 49 15.53 -15.92 -2.71
C TYR A 49 14.65 -16.17 -3.93
N LYS A 50 13.98 -17.33 -3.99
CA LYS A 50 13.08 -17.70 -5.09
C LYS A 50 11.94 -16.69 -5.25
N PHE A 51 11.29 -16.29 -4.14
CA PHE A 51 10.19 -15.32 -4.15
C PHE A 51 10.61 -13.98 -4.75
N LYS A 52 11.76 -13.45 -4.31
CA LYS A 52 12.34 -12.22 -4.89
C LYS A 52 12.72 -12.39 -6.35
N LYS A 53 13.33 -13.52 -6.72
CA LYS A 53 13.76 -13.81 -8.09
C LYS A 53 12.58 -13.89 -9.08
N MET A 54 11.41 -14.33 -8.60
CA MET A 54 10.17 -14.40 -9.38
C MET A 54 9.42 -13.06 -9.46
N GLY A 55 9.97 -11.98 -8.89
CA GLY A 55 9.42 -10.63 -9.03
C GLY A 55 8.49 -10.20 -7.91
N SER A 56 8.56 -10.81 -6.72
CA SER A 56 7.81 -10.31 -5.55
C SER A 56 8.11 -8.84 -5.30
N ARG A 57 7.06 -8.03 -5.16
CA ARG A 57 7.18 -6.61 -4.82
C ARG A 57 6.91 -6.42 -3.33
N ALA A 58 7.81 -5.73 -2.63
CA ALA A 58 7.59 -5.39 -1.23
C ALA A 58 6.42 -4.40 -1.09
N GLY A 59 5.66 -4.55 -0.01
CA GLY A 59 4.60 -3.62 0.40
C GLY A 59 3.36 -3.56 -0.50
N VAL A 60 3.10 -4.56 -1.35
CA VAL A 60 1.76 -4.66 -1.98
C VAL A 60 0.72 -4.79 -0.88
N SER A 61 -0.38 -4.04 -1.01
CA SER A 61 -1.48 -4.04 -0.07
C SER A 61 -2.08 -5.42 0.19
N ASP A 62 -2.62 -5.60 1.39
CA ASP A 62 -3.23 -6.85 1.83
C ASP A 62 -4.38 -7.29 0.94
N PHE A 63 -5.21 -6.36 0.46
CA PHE A 63 -6.29 -6.61 -0.49
C PHE A 63 -6.10 -5.75 -1.74
N VAL A 64 -6.11 -6.42 -2.90
CA VAL A 64 -6.13 -5.78 -4.21
C VAL A 64 -7.45 -6.12 -4.87
N ILE A 65 -8.29 -5.11 -5.06
CA ILE A 65 -9.57 -5.21 -5.76
C ILE A 65 -9.39 -4.52 -7.11
N ILE A 66 -9.60 -5.27 -8.19
CA ILE A 66 -9.38 -4.78 -9.56
C ILE A 66 -10.66 -4.34 -10.25
N GLU A 67 -11.79 -4.40 -9.54
CA GLU A 67 -13.06 -3.87 -10.03
C GLU A 67 -13.01 -2.34 -10.07
N GLU A 68 -13.34 -1.75 -11.20
CA GLU A 68 -13.41 -0.31 -11.34
C GLU A 68 -14.67 0.25 -10.63
N SER A 69 -14.60 1.51 -10.22
CA SER A 69 -15.76 2.29 -9.79
C SER A 69 -15.81 3.60 -10.55
N ASN A 70 -16.86 4.39 -10.35
CA ASN A 70 -17.04 5.68 -11.06
C ASN A 70 -15.84 6.63 -10.94
N PHE A 71 -15.07 6.50 -9.86
CA PHE A 71 -13.96 7.40 -9.55
C PHE A 71 -12.61 6.71 -9.51
N SER A 72 -12.51 5.41 -9.78
CA SER A 72 -11.29 4.65 -9.47
C SER A 72 -11.13 3.40 -10.30
N LYS A 73 -9.88 3.05 -10.65
CA LYS A 73 -9.55 1.83 -11.39
C LYS A 73 -9.51 0.56 -10.53
N GLY A 74 -9.75 0.70 -9.23
CA GLY A 74 -9.66 -0.38 -8.26
C GLY A 74 -9.32 0.13 -6.87
N LEU A 75 -9.33 -0.78 -5.89
CA LEU A 75 -9.06 -0.45 -4.49
C LEU A 75 -7.84 -1.24 -3.98
N MET A 76 -6.84 -0.50 -3.50
CA MET A 76 -5.70 -1.00 -2.76
C MET A 76 -5.97 -0.78 -1.28
N LEU A 77 -6.22 -1.86 -0.54
CA LEU A 77 -6.60 -1.80 0.86
C LEU A 77 -5.54 -2.49 1.72
N GLU A 78 -4.87 -1.68 2.53
CA GLU A 78 -3.95 -2.11 3.58
C GLU A 78 -4.69 -2.15 4.93
N ILE A 79 -4.47 -3.18 5.73
CA ILE A 79 -5.04 -3.28 7.08
C ILE A 79 -3.96 -3.21 8.15
N LYS A 80 -4.30 -2.66 9.31
CA LYS A 80 -3.42 -2.63 10.48
C LYS A 80 -4.21 -2.88 11.77
N CYS A 81 -3.55 -3.46 12.76
CA CYS A 81 -4.12 -3.64 14.10
C CYS A 81 -3.31 -2.92 15.18
N GLY A 82 -4.01 -2.28 16.10
CA GLY A 82 -3.52 -1.65 17.32
C GLY A 82 -2.45 -0.60 17.04
N VAL A 83 -1.24 -0.89 17.51
CA VAL A 83 -0.09 0.01 17.37
C VAL A 83 0.76 -0.30 16.13
N ASN A 84 0.34 -1.22 15.26
CA ASN A 84 1.04 -1.44 14.01
C ASN A 84 0.93 -0.20 13.12
N ALA A 85 1.91 0.00 12.25
CA ALA A 85 1.92 1.10 11.29
C ALA A 85 2.44 0.57 9.96
N CYS A 86 2.13 1.28 8.88
CA CYS A 86 2.63 0.90 7.57
C CYS A 86 4.15 1.02 7.52
N THR A 87 4.79 0.09 6.83
CA THR A 87 6.18 0.19 6.40
C THR A 87 6.31 1.24 5.29
N SER A 88 7.54 1.72 5.06
CA SER A 88 7.79 2.69 3.99
C SER A 88 7.44 2.14 2.60
N ASP A 89 7.69 0.84 2.36
CA ASP A 89 7.34 0.16 1.11
C ASP A 89 5.83 0.07 0.89
N GLN A 90 5.05 -0.18 1.96
CA GLN A 90 3.57 -0.17 1.91
C GLN A 90 3.04 1.22 1.54
N VAL A 91 3.56 2.27 2.19
CA VAL A 91 3.16 3.65 1.88
C VAL A 91 3.55 4.04 0.45
N ASP A 92 4.75 3.67 -0.01
CA ASP A 92 5.19 3.90 -1.39
C ASP A 92 4.33 3.16 -2.41
N PHE A 93 3.85 1.94 -2.09
CA PHE A 93 2.92 1.21 -2.93
C PHE A 93 1.57 1.92 -3.05
N LEU A 94 1.00 2.36 -1.92
CA LEU A 94 -0.27 3.10 -1.87
C LEU A 94 -0.16 4.42 -2.64
N ILE A 95 0.88 5.23 -2.39
CA ILE A 95 1.07 6.51 -3.13
C ILE A 95 1.13 6.27 -4.63
N ARG A 96 1.93 5.30 -5.10
CA ARG A 96 2.05 5.02 -6.54
C ARG A 96 0.76 4.47 -7.16
N SER A 97 -0.08 3.83 -6.36
CA SER A 97 -1.38 3.33 -6.82
C SER A 97 -2.38 4.47 -6.94
N ALA A 98 -2.43 5.36 -5.93
CA ALA A 98 -3.17 6.61 -5.97
C ALA A 98 -2.83 7.46 -7.20
N GLU A 99 -1.53 7.70 -7.45
CA GLU A 99 -1.03 8.42 -8.64
C GLU A 99 -1.46 7.78 -9.98
N LYS A 100 -1.81 6.49 -9.99
CA LYS A 100 -2.27 5.75 -11.18
C LYS A 100 -3.79 5.73 -11.33
N GLY A 101 -4.52 6.32 -10.39
CA GLY A 101 -5.98 6.39 -10.37
C GLY A 101 -6.65 5.23 -9.64
N TYR A 102 -5.94 4.54 -8.74
CA TYR A 102 -6.54 3.57 -7.83
C TYR A 102 -6.85 4.24 -6.50
N THR A 103 -7.94 3.82 -5.86
CA THR A 103 -8.23 4.23 -4.48
C THR A 103 -7.23 3.51 -3.59
N SER A 104 -6.53 4.24 -2.74
CA SER A 104 -5.60 3.67 -1.77
C SER A 104 -6.11 3.94 -0.37
N ALA A 105 -6.15 2.91 0.47
CA ALA A 105 -6.73 3.00 1.80
C ALA A 105 -5.94 2.23 2.84
N VAL A 106 -5.96 2.74 4.07
CA VAL A 106 -5.48 2.06 5.27
C VAL A 106 -6.63 1.98 6.27
N VAL A 107 -6.94 0.78 6.76
CA VAL A 107 -8.01 0.54 7.74
C VAL A 107 -7.44 -0.05 9.02
N TYR A 108 -7.84 0.49 10.16
CA TYR A 108 -7.41 0.03 11.47
C TYR A 108 -8.49 -0.75 12.21
N ASP A 109 -8.09 -1.87 12.81
CA ASP A 109 -8.75 -2.60 13.91
C ASP A 109 -10.11 -3.26 13.63
N HIS A 110 -10.89 -2.80 12.65
CA HIS A 110 -12.26 -3.25 12.46
C HIS A 110 -12.51 -3.80 11.04
N PRO A 111 -12.90 -5.09 10.90
CA PRO A 111 -13.18 -5.68 9.59
C PRO A 111 -14.40 -5.03 8.92
N LEU A 112 -15.36 -4.55 9.70
CA LEU A 112 -16.55 -3.85 9.17
C LEU A 112 -16.18 -2.50 8.55
N ASP A 113 -15.19 -1.79 9.08
CA ASP A 113 -14.71 -0.53 8.49
C ASP A 113 -14.10 -0.77 7.10
N ALA A 114 -13.36 -1.88 6.94
CA ALA A 114 -12.84 -2.31 5.64
C ALA A 114 -13.96 -2.74 4.71
N PHE A 115 -14.95 -3.49 5.21
CA PHE A 115 -16.07 -3.95 4.41
C PHE A 115 -16.96 -2.81 3.92
N GLU A 116 -17.28 -1.80 4.76
CA GLU A 116 -18.03 -0.63 4.32
C GLU A 116 -17.26 0.19 3.28
N LEU A 117 -15.92 0.26 3.39
CA LEU A 117 -15.10 0.88 2.34
C LEU A 117 -15.18 0.13 1.00
N ILE A 118 -15.16 -1.20 1.03
CA ILE A 118 -15.33 -2.04 -0.17
C ILE A 118 -16.72 -1.83 -0.75
N LYS A 119 -17.76 -1.82 0.08
CA LYS A 119 -19.14 -1.54 -0.33
C LYS A 119 -19.30 -0.16 -0.97
N ASP A 120 -18.69 0.87 -0.40
CA ASP A 120 -18.68 2.21 -0.99
C ASP A 120 -17.97 2.22 -2.35
N HIS A 121 -16.85 1.51 -2.48
CA HIS A 121 -16.14 1.35 -3.75
C HIS A 121 -17.01 0.67 -4.80
N MET A 122 -17.71 -0.40 -4.43
CA MET A 122 -18.60 -1.16 -5.33
C MET A 122 -19.92 -0.43 -5.65
N GLY A 123 -20.34 0.52 -4.81
CA GLY A 123 -21.54 1.32 -5.01
C GLY A 123 -21.27 2.57 -5.84
N SER A 124 -21.34 3.74 -5.20
CA SER A 124 -21.12 5.03 -5.86
C SER A 124 -19.67 5.28 -6.26
N GLY A 125 -18.73 4.52 -5.70
CA GLY A 125 -17.31 4.80 -5.72
C GLY A 125 -16.91 5.82 -4.66
N ILE A 126 -15.59 5.91 -4.39
CA ILE A 126 -15.01 6.86 -3.44
C ILE A 126 -14.39 8.01 -4.23
N SER A 127 -14.99 9.20 -4.13
CA SER A 127 -14.47 10.43 -4.72
C SER A 127 -13.12 10.79 -4.07
N LEU A 128 -12.07 10.93 -4.90
CA LEU A 128 -10.67 11.33 -4.62
C LEU A 128 -9.62 10.18 -4.60
N PRO A 129 -9.30 9.58 -5.76
CA PRO A 129 -8.23 8.58 -5.86
C PRO A 129 -6.80 9.18 -5.93
N THR A 130 -6.62 10.43 -6.39
CA THR A 130 -5.27 10.95 -6.73
C THR A 130 -4.62 11.84 -5.67
N ASP A 131 -5.38 12.41 -4.75
CA ASP A 131 -4.85 13.49 -3.88
C ASP A 131 -4.45 12.99 -2.48
N GLY A 132 -4.84 11.77 -2.12
CA GLY A 132 -4.55 11.21 -0.81
C GLY A 132 -4.84 9.73 -0.67
N ILE A 133 -4.60 9.25 0.55
CA ILE A 133 -4.91 7.90 1.02
C ILE A 133 -6.07 8.00 2.01
N VAL A 134 -7.09 7.17 1.83
CA VAL A 134 -8.21 7.05 2.76
C VAL A 134 -7.71 6.38 4.04
N LEU A 135 -7.91 7.01 5.19
CA LEU A 135 -7.60 6.42 6.49
C LEU A 135 -8.89 6.20 7.26
N VAL A 136 -9.17 4.95 7.62
CA VAL A 136 -10.32 4.60 8.46
C VAL A 136 -9.81 4.07 9.80
N LYS A 137 -10.29 4.69 10.89
CA LYS A 137 -9.99 4.28 12.25
C LYS A 137 -11.20 4.54 13.14
N GLU A 138 -11.63 3.52 13.89
CA GLU A 138 -12.75 3.62 14.82
C GLU A 138 -14.04 4.15 14.13
N GLY A 139 -14.34 3.62 12.94
CA GLY A 139 -15.49 4.06 12.12
C GLY A 139 -15.37 5.46 11.51
N LYS A 140 -14.28 6.19 11.77
CA LYS A 140 -14.06 7.53 11.22
C LYS A 140 -13.19 7.47 9.99
N ARG A 141 -13.71 8.00 8.89
CA ARG A 141 -12.98 8.20 7.64
C ARG A 141 -12.32 9.58 7.63
N SER A 142 -11.03 9.60 7.29
CA SER A 142 -10.25 10.81 7.05
C SER A 142 -9.38 10.64 5.80
N PHE A 143 -8.78 11.72 5.32
CA PHE A 143 -7.90 11.71 4.16
C PHE A 143 -6.50 12.14 4.56
N VAL A 144 -5.51 11.36 4.16
CA VAL A 144 -4.09 11.67 4.34
C VAL A 144 -3.54 12.13 3.00
N PRO A 145 -3.17 13.42 2.83
CA PRO A 145 -2.59 13.90 1.59
C PRO A 145 -1.33 13.11 1.21
N LEU A 146 -1.11 12.86 -0.09
CA LEU A 146 0.02 12.02 -0.54
C LEU A 146 1.38 12.52 -0.04
N PHE A 147 1.56 13.84 0.09
CA PHE A 147 2.82 14.44 0.57
C PHE A 147 3.04 14.24 2.08
N GLU A 148 2.01 13.92 2.85
CA GLU A 148 2.10 13.65 4.29
C GLU A 148 2.06 12.16 4.62
N ALA A 149 1.74 11.30 3.65
CA ALA A 149 1.47 9.88 3.85
C ALA A 149 2.58 9.15 4.63
N HIS A 150 3.86 9.34 4.29
CA HIS A 150 4.98 8.72 5.03
C HIS A 150 5.04 9.20 6.49
N LYS A 151 4.83 10.49 6.72
CA LYS A 151 4.88 11.08 8.06
C LYS A 151 3.72 10.59 8.94
N VAL A 152 2.54 10.41 8.35
CA VAL A 152 1.32 10.05 9.08
C VAL A 152 1.18 8.54 9.27
N LEU A 153 1.51 7.74 8.25
CA LEU A 153 1.22 6.31 8.23
C LEU A 153 2.40 5.44 8.69
N CYS A 154 3.64 5.96 8.73
CA CYS A 154 4.81 5.21 9.21
C CYS A 154 5.24 5.62 10.62
N LYS A 155 5.59 4.63 11.45
CA LYS A 155 6.25 4.84 12.75
C LYS A 155 7.77 5.00 12.58
N LYS A 156 8.21 6.19 12.13
CA LYS A 156 9.62 6.65 12.06
C LYS A 156 10.62 5.72 11.32
N ASP A 157 10.78 5.99 10.04
CA ASP A 157 12.08 5.88 9.32
C ASP A 157 12.31 7.11 8.39
N SER A 158 11.74 8.26 8.78
CA SER A 158 11.53 9.41 7.89
C SER A 158 12.80 10.17 7.44
N LYS A 159 13.98 9.93 8.00
CA LYS A 159 15.15 10.78 7.68
C LYS A 159 15.95 10.33 6.46
N LYS A 160 15.91 9.04 6.11
CA LYS A 160 16.80 8.49 5.07
C LYS A 160 16.09 8.35 3.72
N SER A 161 14.86 7.83 3.69
CA SER A 161 14.08 7.66 2.46
C SER A 161 13.61 9.00 1.89
N ASP A 162 13.17 9.95 2.72
CA ASP A 162 12.74 11.28 2.26
C ASP A 162 13.88 12.03 1.56
N LYS A 163 15.10 11.95 2.08
CA LYS A 163 16.27 12.62 1.49
C LYS A 163 16.66 12.03 0.13
N GLU A 164 16.52 10.72 -0.04
CA GLU A 164 16.76 10.04 -1.31
C GLU A 164 15.63 10.27 -2.31
N ARG A 165 14.37 10.28 -1.85
CA ARG A 165 13.19 10.53 -2.68
C ARG A 165 13.16 11.98 -3.18
N VAL A 166 13.48 12.95 -2.34
CA VAL A 166 13.62 14.36 -2.71
C VAL A 166 14.76 14.54 -3.72
N LYS A 167 15.93 13.92 -3.49
CA LYS A 167 17.03 13.93 -4.48
C LYS A 167 16.60 13.37 -5.83
N LYS A 168 15.83 12.28 -5.83
CA LYS A 168 15.35 11.64 -7.06
C LYS A 168 14.33 12.50 -7.80
N LEU A 169 13.39 13.12 -7.09
CA LEU A 169 12.42 14.06 -7.66
C LEU A 169 13.11 15.27 -8.30
N PHE A 170 14.10 15.86 -7.63
CA PHE A 170 14.89 16.96 -8.22
C PHE A 170 15.70 16.51 -9.45
N ALA A 171 16.30 15.31 -9.40
CA ALA A 171 17.02 14.76 -10.54
C ALA A 171 16.10 14.51 -11.75
N ASP A 172 14.89 13.97 -11.52
CA ASP A 172 13.91 13.68 -12.56
C ASP A 172 13.30 14.97 -13.15
N GLN A 173 13.05 16.00 -12.32
CA GLN A 173 12.64 17.32 -12.79
C GLN A 173 13.74 18.00 -13.61
N ALA A 174 15.00 17.94 -13.16
CA ALA A 174 16.12 18.49 -13.91
C ALA A 174 16.30 17.79 -15.26
N LYS A 175 16.17 16.46 -15.30
CA LYS A 175 16.26 15.65 -16.52
C LYS A 175 15.12 15.94 -17.50
N LYS A 176 13.90 16.21 -17.00
CA LYS A 176 12.77 16.66 -17.83
C LYS A 176 12.96 18.07 -18.37
N ARG A 177 13.52 18.98 -17.57
CA ARG A 177 13.62 20.41 -17.93
C ARG A 177 14.83 20.74 -18.80
N PHE A 178 15.94 20.02 -18.63
CA PHE A 178 17.21 20.31 -19.29
C PHE A 178 17.73 19.17 -20.19
N GLY A 179 17.01 18.04 -20.27
CA GLY A 179 17.49 16.83 -20.92
C GLY A 179 18.62 16.15 -20.13
N VAL A 180 19.17 15.05 -20.67
CA VAL A 180 20.38 14.44 -20.10
C VAL A 180 21.55 15.38 -20.36
N VAL A 181 22.06 16.03 -19.31
CA VAL A 181 23.30 16.80 -19.39
C VAL A 181 24.42 15.82 -19.75
N LYS A 182 24.84 15.79 -21.02
CA LYS A 182 26.15 15.23 -21.38
C LYS A 182 27.18 16.18 -20.78
N GLU A 183 28.03 15.68 -19.88
CA GLU A 183 29.17 16.44 -19.38
C GLU A 183 29.95 17.03 -20.57
N SER A 184 29.99 18.36 -20.65
CA SER A 184 30.85 19.00 -21.64
C SER A 184 32.29 18.83 -21.17
N LYS A 185 33.18 18.38 -22.06
CA LYS A 185 34.63 18.26 -21.78
C LYS A 185 35.31 19.63 -21.60
N LEU A 186 34.57 20.72 -21.44
CA LEU A 186 35.09 22.09 -21.44
C LEU A 186 35.57 22.59 -20.08
N PHE A 187 35.31 21.86 -18.98
CA PHE A 187 35.80 22.23 -17.66
C PHE A 187 36.49 21.05 -16.99
N GLN A 188 37.67 20.67 -17.49
CA GLN A 188 38.66 20.00 -16.67
C GLN A 188 39.45 21.09 -15.93
N SER A 189 39.38 21.09 -14.60
CA SER A 189 40.23 21.96 -13.78
C SER A 189 41.70 21.69 -14.11
N PRO A 190 42.56 22.72 -14.25
CA PRO A 190 43.98 22.46 -14.47
C PRO A 190 44.54 21.77 -13.24
N VAL A 191 45.12 20.60 -13.46
CA VAL A 191 45.82 19.81 -12.45
C VAL A 191 46.92 20.66 -11.83
N LYS A 192 46.86 20.86 -10.51
CA LYS A 192 48.01 21.10 -9.65
C LYS A 192 47.80 20.34 -8.34
#